data_AF-A0A925YNS1-F1
#
_entry.id   AF-A0A925YNS1-F1
#
_cell.length_a   1.000
_cell.length_b   1.000
_cell.length_c   1.000
_cell.angle_alpha   90.00
_cell.angle_beta   90.00
_cell.angle_gamma   90.00
#
_symmetry.space_group_name_H-M   'P 1'
#
loop_
_entity.id
_entity.type
_entity.pdbx_description
1 polymer ?
#
loop_
_entity_poly.entity_id
_entity_poly.type
_entity_poly.pdbx_seq_one_letter_code
_entity_poly.pdbx_strand_id
1 'polypeptide(L)'
;MAIPEGGIAMEQLGWEAGVIELINGFLFRCKADEAWTMMEMSSGIERVLGYPAHEIIGNRVRIYSSLVHPEDLPAVSAAVDQA
;
A
#
# COMPACT_ATOMS: atom_id res chain seq x y z
N MET A 1 -0.65 -33.97 30.71
CA MET A 1 -1.19 -33.40 29.45
C MET A 1 -0.62 -32.01 29.35
N ALA A 2 0.42 -31.84 28.52
CA ALA A 2 1.28 -30.67 28.50
C ALA A 2 0.65 -29.55 27.68
N ILE A 3 0.69 -28.33 28.22
CA ILE A 3 0.31 -27.10 27.54
C ILE A 3 1.48 -26.73 26.62
N PRO A 4 1.27 -26.42 25.33
CA PRO A 4 2.37 -26.00 24.47
C PRO A 4 2.87 -24.61 24.91
N GLU A 5 4.09 -24.58 25.45
CA GLU A 5 4.88 -23.37 25.67
C GLU A 5 5.36 -22.85 24.30
N GLY A 6 4.49 -22.09 23.65
CA GLY A 6 4.74 -21.50 22.35
C GLY A 6 3.67 -20.46 22.10
N GLY A 7 3.69 -19.41 22.93
CA GLY A 7 2.81 -18.27 22.78
C GLY A 7 2.91 -17.75 21.36
N ILE A 8 1.82 -17.92 20.61
CA ILE A 8 1.59 -17.14 19.39
C ILE A 8 1.67 -15.68 19.85
N ALA A 9 2.69 -14.96 19.40
CA ALA A 9 2.82 -13.54 19.69
C ALA A 9 1.58 -12.85 19.11
N MET A 10 0.63 -12.51 19.98
CA MET A 10 -0.64 -11.86 19.66
C MET A 10 -0.47 -10.37 19.32
N GLU A 11 0.70 -9.97 18.81
CA GLU A 11 1.08 -8.59 18.49
C GLU A 11 1.16 -8.34 16.97
N GLN A 12 0.90 -9.35 16.12
CA GLN A 12 1.11 -9.24 14.67
C GLN A 12 -0.10 -9.57 13.77
N LEU A 13 -1.32 -9.59 14.30
CA LEU A 13 -2.51 -9.60 13.44
C LEU A 13 -3.11 -8.20 13.40
N GLY A 14 -2.39 -7.31 12.70
CA GLY A 14 -2.86 -5.97 12.39
C GLY A 14 -4.19 -6.08 11.64
N TRP A 15 -5.20 -5.36 12.11
CA TRP A 15 -6.54 -5.23 11.51
C TRP A 15 -6.52 -4.95 9.99
N GLU A 16 -5.41 -4.44 9.47
CA GLU A 16 -5.09 -4.24 8.07
C GLU A 16 -5.25 -5.54 7.24
N ALA A 17 -4.84 -6.70 7.78
CA ALA A 17 -4.92 -7.98 7.07
C ALA A 17 -6.36 -8.34 6.71
N GLY A 18 -7.30 -8.15 7.64
CA GLY A 18 -8.71 -8.43 7.40
C GLY A 18 -9.34 -7.53 6.34
N VAL A 19 -8.99 -6.24 6.31
CA VAL A 19 -9.54 -5.29 5.31
C VAL A 19 -8.97 -5.58 3.92
N ILE A 20 -7.66 -5.82 3.83
CA ILE A 20 -6.97 -6.05 2.55
C ILE A 20 -7.44 -7.36 1.90
N GLU A 21 -7.70 -8.41 2.67
CA GLU A 21 -8.22 -9.68 2.14
C GLU A 21 -9.68 -9.58 1.65
N LEU A 22 -10.46 -8.63 2.17
CA LEU A 22 -11.85 -8.42 1.80
C LEU A 22 -12.03 -7.49 0.59
N ILE A 23 -11.01 -6.72 0.22
CA ILE A 23 -11.08 -5.78 -0.91
C ILE A 23 -10.27 -6.26 -2.10
N ASN A 24 -10.80 -6.07 -3.31
CA ASN A 24 -10.03 -6.22 -4.52
C ASN A 24 -9.18 -4.94 -4.76
N GLY A 25 -8.30 -4.63 -3.82
CA GLY A 25 -7.50 -3.40 -3.82
C GLY A 25 -6.27 -3.52 -2.92
N PHE A 26 -5.67 -2.37 -2.66
CA PHE A 26 -4.58 -2.20 -1.72
C PHE A 26 -4.71 -0.86 -1.00
N LEU A 27 -4.05 -0.76 0.14
CA LEU A 27 -3.97 0.46 0.93
C LEU A 27 -2.58 1.05 0.75
N PHE A 28 -2.50 2.38 0.71
CA PHE A 28 -1.24 3.08 0.65
C PHE A 28 -1.30 4.37 1.46
N ARG A 29 -0.14 4.85 1.88
CA ARG A 29 0.08 6.16 2.46
C ARG A 29 1.19 6.83 1.67
N CYS A 30 0.96 8.05 1.20
CA CYS A 30 1.96 8.84 0.47
C CYS A 30 2.22 10.17 1.19
N LYS A 31 3.34 10.80 0.86
CA LYS A 31 3.57 12.20 1.20
C LYS A 31 2.82 13.10 0.23
N ALA A 32 2.29 14.21 0.74
CA ALA A 32 1.83 15.33 -0.08
C ALA A 32 3.04 16.10 -0.65
N ASP A 33 3.84 15.43 -1.49
CA ASP A 33 4.89 16.04 -2.31
C ASP A 33 4.55 15.87 -3.80
N GLU A 34 5.25 16.60 -4.67
CA GLU A 34 5.01 16.60 -6.12
C GLU A 34 5.15 15.20 -6.76
N ALA A 35 5.83 14.27 -6.09
CA ALA A 35 6.09 12.92 -6.58
C ALA A 35 5.24 11.84 -5.90
N TRP A 36 4.29 12.22 -5.04
CA TRP A 36 3.50 11.34 -4.16
C TRP A 36 4.35 10.23 -3.54
N THR A 37 5.44 10.59 -2.89
CA THR A 37 6.41 9.61 -2.35
C THR A 37 5.69 8.62 -1.43
N MET A 38 5.60 7.38 -1.89
CA MET A 38 4.90 6.32 -1.17
C MET A 38 5.65 5.96 0.10
N MET A 39 5.00 6.10 1.26
CA MET A 39 5.58 5.79 2.56
C MET A 39 5.29 4.36 2.98
N GLU A 40 4.04 3.96 2.82
CA GLU A 40 3.55 2.62 3.17
C GLU A 40 2.62 2.15 2.08
N MET A 41 2.63 0.84 1.84
CA MET A 41 1.81 0.23 0.82
C MET A 41 1.59 -1.23 1.19
N SER A 42 0.35 -1.69 1.10
CA SER A 42 0.02 -3.07 1.40
C SER A 42 0.42 -4.03 0.29
N SER A 43 0.56 -5.31 0.62
CA SER A 43 0.88 -6.38 -0.33
C SER A 43 -0.17 -6.57 -1.44
N GLY A 44 -1.37 -5.99 -1.29
CA GLY A 44 -2.41 -6.05 -2.30
C GLY A 44 -2.00 -5.47 -3.65
N ILE A 45 -0.99 -4.58 -3.70
CA ILE A 45 -0.54 -3.99 -4.96
C ILE A 45 0.02 -5.03 -5.93
N GLU A 46 0.67 -6.08 -5.42
CA GLU A 46 1.24 -7.13 -6.25
C GLU A 46 0.12 -7.93 -6.93
N ARG A 47 -0.98 -8.16 -6.21
CA ARG A 47 -2.15 -8.85 -6.74
C ARG A 47 -2.91 -8.01 -7.79
N VAL A 48 -2.95 -6.68 -7.61
CA VAL A 48 -3.74 -5.78 -8.46
C VAL A 48 -2.95 -5.28 -9.67
N LEU A 49 -1.70 -4.88 -9.48
CA LEU A 49 -0.85 -4.26 -10.50
C LEU A 49 0.36 -5.11 -10.91
N GLY A 50 0.65 -6.20 -10.20
CA GLY A 50 1.79 -7.09 -10.53
C GLY A 50 3.15 -6.58 -10.03
N TYR A 51 3.19 -5.49 -9.28
CA TYR A 51 4.43 -4.90 -8.78
C TYR A 51 4.60 -5.12 -7.27
N PRO A 52 5.78 -5.53 -6.82
CA PRO A 52 6.03 -5.70 -5.40
C PRO A 52 6.10 -4.33 -4.71
N ALA A 53 5.48 -4.20 -3.54
CA ALA A 53 5.34 -2.92 -2.82
C ALA A 53 6.69 -2.21 -2.58
N HIS A 54 7.75 -2.96 -2.31
CA HIS A 54 9.08 -2.42 -2.02
C HIS A 54 9.77 -1.73 -3.21
N GLU A 55 9.30 -1.93 -4.44
CA GLU A 55 9.80 -1.23 -5.62
C GLU A 55 9.21 0.18 -5.76
N ILE A 56 8.03 0.39 -5.16
CA ILE A 56 7.24 1.61 -5.31
C ILE A 56 7.36 2.47 -4.04
N ILE A 57 7.46 1.85 -2.86
CA ILE A 57 7.72 2.55 -1.59
C ILE A 57 9.03 3.34 -1.71
N GLY A 58 8.97 4.62 -1.33
CA GLY A 58 10.07 5.56 -1.37
C GLY A 58 10.46 6.00 -2.77
N ASN A 59 9.63 5.73 -3.80
CA ASN A 59 9.95 5.98 -5.21
C ASN A 59 11.27 5.31 -5.63
N ARG A 60 11.55 4.13 -5.06
CA ARG A 60 12.87 3.48 -5.16
C ARG A 60 13.21 3.01 -6.57
N VAL A 61 12.27 2.32 -7.22
CA VAL A 61 12.41 1.84 -8.59
C VAL A 61 11.45 2.58 -9.51
N ARG A 62 10.24 2.90 -9.02
CA ARG A 62 9.21 3.59 -9.79
C ARG A 62 8.43 4.57 -8.92
N ILE A 63 7.98 5.65 -9.54
CA ILE A 63 7.01 6.58 -8.97
C ILE A 63 5.60 6.05 -9.24
N TYR A 64 4.72 6.05 -8.23
CA TYR A 64 3.35 5.53 -8.41
C TYR A 64 2.56 6.32 -9.47
N SER A 65 2.78 7.63 -9.58
CA SER A 65 2.16 8.48 -10.61
C SER A 65 2.45 8.00 -12.04
N SER A 66 3.57 7.31 -12.30
CA SER A 66 3.87 6.76 -13.62
C SER A 66 2.96 5.59 -14.03
N LEU A 67 2.24 4.99 -13.06
CA LEU A 67 1.27 3.92 -13.31
C LEU A 67 -0.13 4.46 -13.59
N VAL A 68 -0.38 5.75 -13.31
CA VAL A 68 -1.65 6.42 -13.59
C VAL A 68 -1.67 6.87 -15.05
N HIS A 69 -2.81 6.68 -15.71
CA HIS A 69 -2.95 7.12 -17.10
C HIS A 69 -2.77 8.65 -17.21
N PRO A 70 -2.06 9.17 -18.24
CA PRO A 70 -1.74 10.60 -18.33
C PRO A 70 -2.96 11.53 -18.31
N GLU A 71 -4.09 11.08 -18.82
CA GLU A 71 -5.35 11.85 -18.83
C GLU A 71 -6.00 11.93 -17.44
N ASP A 72 -5.72 10.98 -16.56
CA ASP A 72 -6.29 10.92 -15.21
C ASP A 72 -5.42 11.66 -14.18
N LEU A 73 -4.14 11.90 -14.49
CA LEU A 73 -3.19 12.57 -13.61
C LEU A 73 -3.70 13.92 -13.05
N PRO A 74 -4.31 14.83 -13.84
CA PRO A 74 -4.80 16.10 -13.31
C PRO A 74 -5.89 15.92 -12.26
N ALA A 75 -6.81 14.97 -12.47
CA ALA A 75 -7.90 14.69 -11.54
C ALA A 75 -7.39 14.01 -10.26
N VAL A 76 -6.45 13.08 -10.39
CA VAL A 76 -5.82 12.40 -9.24
C VAL A 76 -5.02 13.39 -8.40
N SER A 77 -4.22 14.27 -9.02
CA SER A 77 -3.47 15.30 -8.29
C SER A 77 -4.39 16.20 -7.49
N ALA A 78 -5.44 16.73 -8.13
CA ALA A 78 -6.39 17.59 -7.45
C ALA A 78 -7.08 16.89 -6.26
N ALA A 79 -7.34 15.58 -6.36
CA ALA A 79 -7.92 14.81 -5.26
C ALA A 79 -6.93 14.58 -4.11
N VAL A 80 -5.66 14.32 -4.42
CA VAL A 80 -4.60 14.14 -3.40
C VAL A 80 -4.31 15.46 -2.68
N ASP A 81 -4.32 16.59 -3.38
CA ASP A 81 -4.11 17.92 -2.79
C ASP A 81 -5.23 18.36 -1.83
N GLN A 82 -6.40 17.71 -1.87
CA GLN A 82 -7.57 18.03 -1.03
C GLN A 82 -7.73 17.12 0.19
N ALA A 83 -6.91 16.07 0.33
CA ALA A 83 -7.02 15.04 1.37
C ALA A 83 -6.16 15.37 2.60
#